data_AF-A0A4V0XEY8-F1
#
_entry.id   AF-A0A4V0XEY8-F1
#
_cell.length_a   1.000
_cell.length_b   1.000
_cell.length_c   1.000
_cell.angle_alpha   90.00
_cell.angle_beta   90.00
_cell.angle_gamma   90.00
#
_symmetry.space_group_name_H-M   'P 1'
#
loop_
_entity.id
_entity.type
_entity.pdbx_description
1 polymer ?
#
loop_
_entity_poly.entity_id
_entity_poly.type
_entity_poly.pdbx_seq_one_letter_code
_entity_poly.pdbx_strand_id
1 'polypeptide(L)'
;MRSREAAQRVRHDLGKYVHLEARWLGEDALEADYRDALRTDLLRTRRGPEGDVDCVTVWAGLRPSVEGFDTREVDHLVGSLGARMHSLDLLGMVALRALAHDAYTLGEACRRLAEQAED
;
A
#
# COMPACT_ATOMS: atom_id res chain seq x y z
N MET A 1 21.40 2.25 10.00
CA MET A 1 20.85 2.01 8.65
C MET A 1 21.01 3.29 7.88
N ARG A 2 21.64 3.27 6.70
CA ARG A 2 21.76 4.51 5.92
C ARG A 2 20.35 4.91 5.44
N SER A 3 20.05 6.21 5.45
CA SER A 3 18.75 6.77 5.03
C SER A 3 18.26 6.23 3.68
N ARG A 4 19.19 5.93 2.76
CA ARG A 4 18.94 5.25 1.49
C ARG A 4 18.44 3.80 1.61
N GLU A 5 19.06 2.99 2.45
CA GLU A 5 18.63 1.60 2.69
C GLU A 5 17.22 1.57 3.27
N ALA A 6 16.90 2.55 4.13
CA ALA A 6 15.58 2.73 4.70
C ALA A 6 14.52 3.02 3.62
N ALA A 7 14.77 3.99 2.74
CA ALA A 7 13.83 4.34 1.68
C ALA A 7 13.64 3.22 0.65
N GLN A 8 14.69 2.48 0.31
CA GLN A 8 14.59 1.29 -0.54
C GLN A 8 13.79 0.16 0.13
N ARG A 9 13.94 0.00 1.44
CA ARG A 9 13.13 -0.95 2.20
C ARG A 9 11.66 -0.55 2.26
N VAL A 10 11.36 0.75 2.38
CA VAL A 10 10.00 1.27 2.24
C VAL A 10 9.42 0.91 0.87
N ARG A 11 10.15 1.18 -0.22
CA ARG A 11 9.70 0.78 -1.56
C ARG A 11 9.48 -0.74 -1.68
N HIS A 12 10.36 -1.56 -1.12
CA HIS A 12 10.23 -3.02 -1.22
C HIS A 12 9.07 -3.58 -0.38
N ASP A 13 8.90 -3.09 0.85
CA ASP A 13 7.94 -3.66 1.81
C ASP A 13 6.55 -3.02 1.65
N LEU A 14 6.45 -1.70 1.43
CA LEU A 14 5.18 -1.02 1.15
C LEU A 14 4.80 -0.99 -0.34
N GLY A 15 5.77 -0.99 -1.26
CA GLY A 15 5.47 -1.09 -2.69
C GLY A 15 4.87 -2.44 -3.11
N LYS A 16 4.83 -3.42 -2.20
CA LYS A 16 4.08 -4.67 -2.39
C LYS A 16 2.57 -4.50 -2.24
N TYR A 17 2.07 -3.43 -1.62
CA TYR A 17 0.63 -3.15 -1.56
C TYR A 17 0.07 -2.61 -2.88
N VAL A 18 0.95 -2.47 -3.88
CA VAL A 18 0.66 -2.07 -5.25
C VAL A 18 0.24 -3.29 -6.08
N HIS A 19 0.03 -4.48 -5.48
CA HIS A 19 0.12 -5.76 -6.18
C HIS A 19 -1.03 -6.16 -7.12
N LEU A 20 -1.41 -5.27 -8.03
CA LEU A 20 -1.82 -5.57 -9.41
C LEU A 20 -3.12 -6.37 -9.60
N GLU A 21 -3.68 -7.11 -8.65
CA GLU A 21 -4.88 -7.92 -8.94
C GLU A 21 -6.03 -7.00 -9.34
N ALA A 22 -6.21 -5.89 -8.63
CA ALA A 22 -7.24 -4.91 -8.98
C ALA A 22 -6.96 -4.19 -10.32
N ARG A 23 -5.70 -4.05 -10.73
CA ARG A 23 -5.35 -3.39 -12.02
C ARG A 23 -5.68 -4.25 -13.24
N TRP A 24 -5.71 -5.57 -13.06
CA TRP A 24 -6.03 -6.52 -14.12
C TRP A 24 -7.53 -6.70 -14.30
N LEU A 25 -8.33 -6.16 -13.39
CA LEU A 25 -9.78 -6.13 -13.50
C LEU A 25 -10.17 -5.14 -14.60
N GLY A 26 -10.91 -5.64 -15.59
CA GLY A 26 -11.49 -4.80 -16.64
C GLY A 26 -12.54 -3.83 -16.10
N GLU A 27 -13.00 -2.91 -16.94
CA GLU A 27 -14.01 -1.92 -16.57
C GLU A 27 -15.33 -2.57 -16.11
N ASP A 28 -15.65 -3.75 -16.64
CA ASP A 28 -16.87 -4.52 -16.35
C ASP A 28 -16.73 -5.51 -15.19
N ALA A 29 -15.59 -5.52 -14.48
CA ALA A 29 -15.39 -6.43 -13.35
C ALA A 29 -16.42 -6.19 -12.24
N LEU A 30 -16.85 -7.26 -11.59
CA LEU A 30 -17.87 -7.19 -10.55
C LEU A 30 -17.29 -6.63 -9.25
N GLU A 31 -18.15 -6.11 -8.37
CA GLU A 31 -17.71 -5.64 -7.05
C GLU A 31 -17.03 -6.75 -6.24
N ALA A 32 -17.51 -7.99 -6.36
CA ALA A 32 -16.93 -9.14 -5.69
C ALA A 32 -15.47 -9.35 -6.10
N ASP A 33 -15.17 -9.26 -7.40
CA ASP A 33 -13.80 -9.41 -7.93
C ASP A 33 -12.89 -8.30 -7.40
N TYR A 34 -13.38 -7.05 -7.35
CA TYR A 34 -12.66 -5.93 -6.76
C TYR A 34 -12.39 -6.13 -5.27
N ARG A 35 -13.38 -6.61 -4.50
CA ARG A 35 -13.21 -6.89 -3.06
C ARG A 35 -12.15 -7.96 -2.83
N ASP A 36 -12.18 -9.05 -3.60
CA ASP A 36 -11.22 -10.14 -3.45
C ASP A 36 -9.81 -9.73 -3.86
N ALA A 37 -9.67 -9.00 -4.97
CA ALA A 37 -8.40 -8.44 -5.40
C ALA A 37 -7.83 -7.48 -4.34
N LEU A 38 -8.64 -6.55 -3.83
CA LEU A 38 -8.20 -5.60 -2.78
C LEU A 38 -7.90 -6.29 -1.46
N ARG A 39 -8.64 -7.34 -1.10
CA ARG A 39 -8.34 -8.17 0.07
C ARG A 39 -6.97 -8.83 -0.08
N THR A 40 -6.64 -9.33 -1.28
CA THR A 40 -5.29 -9.83 -1.58
C THR A 40 -4.23 -8.72 -1.48
N ASP A 41 -4.48 -7.58 -2.14
CA ASP A 41 -3.52 -6.48 -2.24
C ASP A 41 -3.26 -5.78 -0.89
N LEU A 42 -4.28 -5.65 -0.04
CA LEU A 42 -4.21 -4.87 1.21
C LEU A 42 -3.98 -5.71 2.47
N LEU A 43 -4.37 -6.99 2.48
CA LEU A 43 -4.30 -7.84 3.68
C LEU A 43 -3.29 -9.00 3.57
N ARG A 44 -2.82 -9.37 2.36
CA ARG A 44 -2.03 -10.61 2.15
C ARG A 44 -0.56 -10.36 1.79
N THR A 45 0.01 -9.25 2.22
CA THR A 45 1.39 -8.88 1.89
C THR A 45 2.38 -9.35 2.96
N ARG A 46 2.34 -10.65 3.26
CA ARG A 46 3.52 -11.47 3.59
C ARG A 46 3.18 -12.96 3.59
N ARG A 47 3.38 -13.65 2.45
CA ARG A 47 3.61 -15.10 2.51
C ARG A 47 5.02 -15.33 3.07
N GLY A 48 5.10 -15.69 4.35
CA GLY A 48 6.32 -15.99 5.09
C GLY A 48 6.00 -16.47 6.50
N PRO A 49 6.99 -16.92 7.30
CA PRO A 49 6.78 -17.52 8.62
C PRO A 49 6.19 -16.56 9.68
N GLU A 50 6.04 -15.26 9.35
CA GLU A 50 5.59 -14.20 10.26
C GLU A 50 4.08 -13.86 10.15
N GLY A 51 3.34 -14.47 9.21
CA GLY A 51 1.88 -14.28 9.05
C GLY A 51 1.47 -13.08 8.18
N ASP A 52 0.16 -12.81 8.16
CA ASP A 52 -0.46 -11.69 7.44
C ASP A 52 -0.23 -10.37 8.20
N VAL A 53 0.34 -9.36 7.52
CA VAL A 53 0.62 -8.03 8.10
C VAL A 53 0.04 -6.96 7.17
N ASP A 54 -0.68 -5.99 7.73
CA ASP A 54 -1.30 -4.90 6.97
C ASP A 54 -0.35 -3.70 6.73
N CYS A 55 -0.75 -2.81 5.81
CA CYS A 55 0.10 -1.68 5.40
C CYS A 55 0.39 -0.69 6.52
N VAL A 56 -0.54 -0.52 7.47
CA VAL A 56 -0.38 0.39 8.60
C VAL A 56 0.70 -0.14 9.53
N THR A 57 0.66 -1.44 9.82
CA THR A 57 1.64 -2.14 10.65
C THR A 57 3.02 -2.14 10.00
N VAL A 58 3.11 -2.43 8.69
CA VAL A 58 4.39 -2.33 7.95
C VAL A 58 4.92 -0.91 7.98
N TRP A 59 4.08 0.09 7.73
CA TRP A 59 4.52 1.48 7.71
C TRP A 59 4.99 1.95 9.07
N ALA A 60 4.28 1.63 10.15
CA ALA A 60 4.65 2.00 11.51
C ALA A 60 6.06 1.51 11.87
N GLY A 61 6.45 0.30 11.43
CA GLY A 61 7.79 -0.24 11.63
C GLY A 61 8.88 0.43 10.80
N LEU A 62 8.55 0.97 9.62
CA LEU A 62 9.50 1.59 8.71
C LEU A 62 9.61 3.10 8.88
N ARG A 63 8.54 3.77 9.32
CA ARG A 63 8.42 5.24 9.43
C ARG A 63 9.58 5.90 10.18
N PRO A 64 10.08 5.38 11.32
CA PRO A 64 11.19 6.03 12.05
C PRO A 64 12.49 6.06 11.25
N SER A 65 12.69 5.10 10.33
CA SER A 65 13.91 5.01 9.54
C SER A 65 14.00 6.03 8.40
N VAL A 66 12.90 6.74 8.14
CA VAL A 66 12.78 7.75 7.07
C VAL A 66 12.32 9.11 7.62
N GLU A 67 12.55 9.40 8.91
CA GLU A 67 12.10 10.64 9.59
C GLU A 67 12.63 11.93 8.93
N GLY A 68 13.76 11.87 8.22
CA GLY A 68 14.33 13.00 7.49
C GLY A 68 13.81 13.24 6.07
N PHE A 69 12.88 12.41 5.58
CA PHE A 69 12.32 12.53 4.23
C PHE A 69 10.89 13.06 4.23
N ASP A 70 10.47 13.65 3.12
CA ASP A 70 9.06 14.03 2.93
C ASP A 70 8.20 12.79 2.71
N THR A 71 7.48 12.43 3.76
CA THR A 71 6.69 11.20 3.90
C THR A 71 5.20 11.47 3.98
N ARG A 72 4.77 12.74 3.84
CA ARG A 72 3.38 13.17 4.04
C ARG A 72 2.39 12.44 3.14
N GLU A 73 2.79 12.19 1.89
CA GLU A 73 1.95 11.47 0.93
C GLU A 73 1.79 9.99 1.33
N VAL A 74 2.89 9.34 1.74
CA VAL A 74 2.86 7.96 2.23
C VAL A 74 2.02 7.86 3.50
N ASP A 75 2.20 8.80 4.44
CA ASP A 75 1.42 8.89 5.68
C ASP A 75 -0.10 9.02 5.38
N HIS A 76 -0.47 9.88 4.44
CA HIS A 76 -1.87 10.07 4.04
C HIS A 76 -2.48 8.81 3.41
N LEU A 77 -1.77 8.19 2.46
CA LEU A 77 -2.26 7.03 1.72
C LEU A 77 -2.37 5.80 2.62
N VAL A 78 -1.38 5.54 3.47
CA VAL A 78 -1.45 4.46 4.46
C VAL A 78 -2.60 4.68 5.44
N GLY A 79 -2.82 5.92 5.91
CA GLY A 79 -3.97 6.24 6.75
C GLY A 79 -5.33 6.01 6.06
N SER A 80 -5.44 6.41 4.80
CA SER A 80 -6.63 6.21 3.97
C SER A 80 -6.96 4.72 3.77
N LEU A 81 -5.94 3.92 3.41
CA LEU A 81 -6.06 2.47 3.23
C LEU A 81 -6.39 1.77 4.55
N GLY A 82 -5.71 2.14 5.63
CA GLY A 82 -5.93 1.63 6.98
C GLY A 82 -7.35 1.81 7.49
N ALA A 83 -7.93 2.99 7.27
CA ALA A 83 -9.29 3.29 7.69
C ALA A 83 -10.36 2.44 6.97
N ARG A 84 -10.04 1.89 5.80
CA ARG A 84 -11.00 1.23 4.90
C ARG A 84 -10.79 -0.28 4.77
N MET A 85 -9.59 -0.79 5.07
CA MET A 85 -9.26 -2.21 4.87
C MET A 85 -10.16 -3.17 5.66
N HIS A 86 -10.58 -2.79 6.87
CA HIS A 86 -11.44 -3.63 7.71
C HIS A 86 -12.93 -3.56 7.34
N SER A 87 -13.28 -2.69 6.40
CA SER A 87 -14.66 -2.43 5.96
C SER A 87 -14.86 -2.75 4.48
N LEU A 88 -13.94 -3.48 3.83
CA LEU A 88 -13.99 -3.81 2.40
C LEU A 88 -15.35 -4.40 1.97
N ASP A 89 -15.93 -5.27 2.80
CA ASP A 89 -17.22 -5.92 2.52
C ASP A 89 -18.42 -4.95 2.52
N LEU A 90 -18.24 -3.75 3.09
CA LEU A 90 -19.25 -2.70 3.16
C LEU A 90 -19.08 -1.64 2.07
N LEU A 91 -17.97 -1.68 1.32
CA LEU A 91 -17.69 -0.70 0.27
C LEU A 91 -18.44 -1.05 -1.02
N GLY A 92 -19.03 -0.04 -1.64
CA GLY A 92 -19.51 -0.12 -3.03
C GLY A 92 -18.40 0.12 -4.05
N MET A 93 -18.67 -0.15 -5.32
CA MET A 93 -17.72 -0.12 -6.45
C MET A 93 -16.90 1.17 -6.53
N VAL A 94 -17.54 2.33 -6.32
CA VAL A 94 -16.86 3.64 -6.35
C VAL A 94 -15.76 3.70 -5.29
N ALA A 95 -16.05 3.25 -4.06
CA ALA A 95 -15.09 3.25 -2.97
C ALA A 95 -14.00 2.17 -3.19
N LEU A 96 -14.35 1.02 -3.75
CA LEU A 96 -13.38 -0.03 -4.09
C LEU A 96 -12.38 0.47 -5.14
N ARG A 97 -12.85 1.12 -6.21
CA ARG A 97 -11.97 1.71 -7.23
C ARG A 97 -11.09 2.83 -6.68
N ALA A 98 -11.64 3.67 -5.81
CA ALA A 98 -10.86 4.69 -5.12
C ALA A 98 -9.76 4.05 -4.24
N LEU A 99 -10.07 2.95 -3.55
CA LEU A 99 -9.10 2.23 -2.74
C LEU A 99 -8.00 1.58 -3.58
N ALA A 100 -8.35 1.01 -4.74
CA ALA A 100 -7.38 0.48 -5.69
C ALA A 100 -6.45 1.59 -6.23
N HIS A 101 -7.01 2.78 -6.48
CA HIS A 101 -6.23 3.94 -6.88
C HIS A 101 -5.30 4.45 -5.77
N ASP A 102 -5.78 4.52 -4.51
CA ASP A 102 -4.95 4.88 -3.35
C ASP A 102 -3.78 3.90 -3.18
N ALA A 103 -4.04 2.59 -3.34
CA ALA A 103 -3.01 1.54 -3.26
C ALA A 103 -1.96 1.67 -4.39
N TYR A 104 -2.40 1.96 -5.61
CA TYR A 104 -1.50 2.26 -6.72
C TYR A 104 -0.64 3.51 -6.43
N THR A 105 -1.27 4.57 -5.94
CA THR A 105 -0.60 5.85 -5.64
C THR A 105 0.41 5.70 -4.52
N LEU A 106 0.14 4.83 -3.54
CA LEU A 106 1.10 4.51 -2.47
C LEU A 106 2.40 3.94 -3.04
N GLY A 107 2.31 3.09 -4.07
CA GLY A 107 3.49 2.57 -4.77
C GLY A 107 4.36 3.65 -5.39
N GLU A 108 3.72 4.56 -6.10
CA GLU A 108 4.40 5.69 -6.74
C GLU A 108 5.00 6.64 -5.69
N ALA A 109 4.32 6.86 -4.57
CA ALA A 109 4.83 7.65 -3.45
C ALA A 109 6.06 6.99 -2.81
N CYS A 110 6.03 5.68 -2.57
CA CYS A 110 7.19 4.93 -2.08
C CYS A 110 8.36 4.93 -3.08
N ARG A 111 8.08 4.90 -4.39
CA ARG A 111 9.11 5.03 -5.43
C ARG A 111 9.77 6.40 -5.37
N ARG A 112 8.99 7.48 -5.33
CA ARG A 112 9.51 8.86 -5.21
C ARG A 112 10.34 9.05 -3.93
N LEU A 113 9.89 8.49 -2.81
CA LEU A 113 10.63 8.52 -1.55
C LEU A 113 12.01 7.85 -1.69
N ALA A 114 12.08 6.71 -2.40
CA ALA A 114 13.34 6.03 -2.65
C ALA A 114 14.26 6.85 -3.57
N GLU A 115 13.72 7.53 -4.58
CA GLU A 115 14.47 8.40 -5.50
C GLU A 115 15.07 9.61 -4.77
N GLN A 116 14.33 10.24 -3.85
CA GLN A 116 14.86 11.32 -2.98
C GLN A 116 16.09 10.91 -2.17
N ALA A 117 16.26 9.61 -1.89
CA ALA A 117 17.38 9.09 -1.11
C ALA A 117 18.60 8.72 -1.97
N GLU A 118 18.50 8.88 -3.29
CA GLU A 118 19.60 8.67 -4.24
C GLU A 118 20.29 9.98 -4.65
N ASP A 119 19.61 11.12 -4.46
CA ASP A 119 20.14 12.49 -4.62
C ASP A 119 20.92 12.98 -3.39
#